data_AF-A0A7X1AS88-F1
#
_entry.id   AF-A0A7X1AS88-F1
#
_cell.length_a   1.000
_cell.length_b   1.000
_cell.length_c   1.000
_cell.angle_alpha   90.00
_cell.angle_beta   90.00
_cell.angle_gamma   90.00
#
_symmetry.space_group_name_H-M   'P 1'
#
loop_
_entity.id
_entity.type
_entity.pdbx_description
1 polymer ?
#
loop_
_entity_poly.entity_id
_entity_poly.type
_entity_poly.pdbx_seq_one_letter_code
_entity_poly.pdbx_strand_id
1 'polypeptide(L)'
;MDIELGIEPEELEIAGTDVKCLIWDMDDAELAVRELALYPHFHEHFREAFDLIGVATSFWLEDGSYATSAESVTRTLFRLRDAIGERASSAEAASLPNVIRGFLGVDHPAKDSQLAAAFALVLGVQAVEILSNWLFELEVATYDIDADLIEGLRKDSPRQYANLIDKERDRRAGFEIEAREQFAVLKGEANQTLLMASLYRQVESIDVSKNGFNTSSLMLRLLDEAFSAKASKRGQEAGKGNQEAGSKTQIETMDRRSNIKAAAEQIIAGRRIEKRNLTDAELTNLLFDQAVHGTKKTIRDHLTALGLRPLK
;
A
#
# COMPACT_ATOMS: atom_id res chain seq x y z
N MET A 1 -33.32 -9.23 23.49
CA MET A 1 -34.22 -8.49 22.57
C MET A 1 -33.48 -8.50 21.26
N ASP A 2 -33.77 -9.55 20.48
CA ASP A 2 -33.06 -9.85 19.25
C ASP A 2 -33.52 -8.86 18.20
N ILE A 3 -32.62 -7.93 17.85
CA ILE A 3 -32.81 -7.05 16.72
C ILE A 3 -32.34 -7.84 15.50
N GLU A 4 -33.19 -8.75 15.03
CA GLU A 4 -33.16 -9.21 13.63
C GLU A 4 -33.59 -8.03 12.75
N LEU A 5 -32.67 -7.08 12.58
CA LEU A 5 -32.75 -6.09 11.52
C LEU A 5 -32.47 -6.83 10.21
N GLY A 6 -33.55 -7.19 9.51
CA GLY A 6 -33.52 -7.54 8.09
C GLY A 6 -32.93 -6.37 7.33
N ILE A 7 -31.65 -6.47 7.02
CA ILE A 7 -30.86 -5.52 6.23
C ILE A 7 -30.15 -6.39 5.21
N GLU A 8 -30.40 -6.14 3.93
CA GLU A 8 -29.71 -6.80 2.82
C GLU A 8 -28.19 -6.69 3.02
N PRO A 9 -27.40 -7.70 2.59
CA PRO A 9 -25.95 -7.58 2.64
C PRO A 9 -25.55 -6.32 1.85
N GLU A 10 -24.89 -5.37 2.51
CA GLU A 10 -24.25 -4.26 1.81
C GLU A 10 -23.18 -4.89 0.92
N GLU A 11 -23.46 -4.98 -0.39
CA GLU A 11 -22.53 -5.55 -1.37
C GLU A 11 -21.38 -4.55 -1.52
N LEU A 12 -20.22 -4.90 -0.94
CA LEU A 12 -18.99 -4.15 -1.14
C LEU A 12 -18.37 -4.59 -2.46
N GLU A 13 -18.20 -3.63 -3.36
CA GLU A 13 -17.52 -3.81 -4.64
C GLU A 13 -16.28 -2.92 -4.67
N ILE A 14 -15.13 -3.49 -5.02
CA ILE A 14 -13.86 -2.77 -5.17
C ILE A 14 -13.35 -2.98 -6.59
N ALA A 15 -13.30 -1.90 -7.38
CA ALA A 15 -12.83 -1.93 -8.76
C ALA A 15 -13.50 -3.02 -9.63
N GLY A 16 -14.82 -3.19 -9.51
CA GLY A 16 -15.55 -4.21 -10.27
C GLY A 16 -15.56 -5.61 -9.63
N THR A 17 -14.97 -5.77 -8.43
CA THR A 17 -14.82 -7.06 -7.75
C THR A 17 -15.61 -7.10 -6.45
N ASP A 18 -16.51 -8.08 -6.34
CA ASP A 18 -17.29 -8.34 -5.14
C ASP A 18 -16.39 -8.78 -3.98
N VAL A 19 -16.49 -8.09 -2.84
CA VAL A 19 -15.82 -8.42 -1.59
C VAL A 19 -16.85 -8.89 -0.58
N LYS A 20 -16.81 -10.19 -0.26
CA LYS A 20 -17.73 -10.82 0.71
C LYS A 20 -17.10 -10.91 2.09
N CYS A 21 -15.77 -10.99 2.15
CA CYS A 21 -15.01 -11.07 3.38
C CYS A 21 -13.74 -10.21 3.33
N LEU A 22 -13.67 -9.24 4.24
CA LEU A 22 -12.52 -8.33 4.39
C LEU A 22 -11.20 -9.02 4.80
N ILE A 23 -11.25 -10.30 5.17
CA ILE A 23 -10.07 -11.08 5.57
C ILE A 23 -9.53 -11.89 4.39
N TRP A 24 -10.41 -12.41 3.53
CA TRP A 24 -10.05 -13.38 2.51
C TRP A 24 -9.95 -12.77 1.10
N ASP A 25 -10.80 -11.78 0.80
CA ASP A 25 -10.99 -11.33 -0.59
C ASP A 25 -10.12 -10.11 -0.94
N MET A 26 -9.26 -9.66 -0.02
CA MET A 26 -8.43 -8.45 -0.21
C MET A 26 -7.32 -8.64 -1.25
N ASP A 27 -6.85 -9.87 -1.45
CA ASP A 27 -5.88 -10.17 -2.50
C ASP A 27 -6.50 -10.03 -3.90
N ASP A 28 -7.76 -10.48 -4.05
CA ASP A 28 -8.52 -10.35 -5.29
C ASP A 28 -8.85 -8.88 -5.58
N ALA A 29 -9.26 -8.13 -4.56
CA ALA A 29 -9.47 -6.69 -4.66
C ALA A 29 -8.17 -5.95 -5.03
N GLU A 30 -7.02 -6.31 -4.43
CA GLU A 30 -5.73 -5.72 -4.80
C GLU A 30 -5.36 -6.01 -6.26
N LEU A 31 -5.62 -7.23 -6.74
CA LEU A 31 -5.39 -7.59 -8.14
C LEU A 31 -6.27 -6.74 -9.07
N ALA A 32 -7.57 -6.61 -8.77
CA ALA A 32 -8.49 -5.80 -9.57
C ALA A 32 -8.04 -4.34 -9.65
N VAL A 33 -7.63 -3.75 -8.52
CA VAL A 33 -7.10 -2.37 -8.47
C VAL A 33 -5.84 -2.20 -9.32
N ARG A 34 -4.97 -3.21 -9.37
CA ARG A 34 -3.73 -3.16 -10.17
C ARG A 34 -3.97 -3.18 -11.68
N GLU A 35 -5.09 -3.75 -12.12
CA GLU A 35 -5.46 -3.83 -13.54
C GLU A 35 -6.06 -2.52 -14.08
N LEU A 36 -6.39 -1.57 -13.20
CA LEU A 36 -6.91 -0.26 -13.61
C LEU A 36 -5.89 0.53 -14.44
N ALA A 37 -6.34 1.15 -15.51
CA ALA A 37 -5.57 1.88 -16.51
C ALA A 37 -4.67 2.97 -15.90
N LEU A 38 -5.17 3.67 -14.88
CA LEU A 38 -4.46 4.74 -14.20
C LEU A 38 -3.82 4.32 -12.86
N TYR A 39 -3.80 3.02 -12.54
CA TYR A 39 -3.10 2.49 -11.36
C TYR A 39 -1.68 3.06 -11.19
N PRO A 40 -0.83 3.20 -12.23
CA PRO A 40 0.52 3.72 -12.06
C PRO A 40 0.62 5.12 -11.43
N HIS A 41 -0.42 5.96 -11.57
CA HIS A 41 -0.46 7.29 -10.94
C HIS A 41 -0.74 7.23 -9.44
N PHE A 42 -1.39 6.17 -8.97
CA PHE A 42 -1.86 5.99 -7.59
C PHE A 42 -1.20 4.80 -6.89
N HIS A 43 -0.29 4.10 -7.56
CA HIS A 43 0.42 2.91 -7.09
C HIS A 43 0.89 3.02 -5.63
N GLU A 44 1.56 4.11 -5.26
CA GLU A 44 2.09 4.30 -3.91
C GLU A 44 0.97 4.43 -2.86
N HIS A 45 -0.14 5.06 -3.22
CA HIS A 45 -1.30 5.22 -2.34
C HIS A 45 -1.93 3.86 -2.06
N PHE A 46 -2.21 3.08 -3.10
CA PHE A 46 -2.80 1.75 -2.96
C PHE A 46 -1.86 0.79 -2.23
N ARG A 47 -0.57 0.77 -2.59
CA ARG A 47 0.43 -0.05 -1.90
C ARG A 47 0.43 0.24 -0.40
N GLU A 48 0.46 1.51 -0.02
CA GLU A 48 0.47 1.88 1.39
C GLU A 48 -0.81 1.48 2.13
N ALA A 49 -1.97 1.55 1.47
CA ALA A 49 -3.27 1.17 2.02
C ALA A 49 -3.42 -0.36 2.14
N PHE A 50 -3.05 -1.13 1.12
CA PHE A 50 -3.07 -2.60 1.19
C PHE A 50 -2.07 -3.14 2.21
N ASP A 51 -0.89 -2.53 2.35
CA ASP A 51 0.04 -2.87 3.45
C ASP A 51 -0.61 -2.63 4.83
N LEU A 52 -1.36 -1.53 4.99
CA LEU A 52 -2.08 -1.23 6.23
C LEU A 52 -3.15 -2.30 6.51
N ILE A 53 -3.94 -2.65 5.50
CA ILE A 53 -4.95 -3.72 5.54
C ILE A 53 -4.30 -5.05 5.94
N GLY A 54 -3.16 -5.40 5.35
CA GLY A 54 -2.39 -6.60 5.69
C GLY A 54 -1.88 -6.60 7.14
N VAL A 55 -1.43 -5.44 7.65
CA VAL A 55 -1.03 -5.33 9.06
C VAL A 55 -2.25 -5.45 9.98
N ALA A 56 -3.37 -4.81 9.64
CA ALA A 56 -4.60 -4.85 10.45
C ALA A 56 -5.19 -6.27 10.53
N THR A 57 -5.25 -6.99 9.41
CA THR A 57 -5.71 -8.40 9.38
C THR A 57 -4.80 -9.31 10.21
N SER A 58 -3.49 -9.04 10.27
CA SER A 58 -2.54 -9.85 11.05
C SER A 58 -2.80 -9.88 12.56
N PHE A 59 -3.55 -8.92 13.12
CA PHE A 59 -3.96 -8.95 14.53
C PHE A 59 -4.94 -10.07 14.85
N TRP A 60 -5.60 -10.62 13.83
CA TRP A 60 -6.53 -11.71 13.95
C TRP A 60 -5.89 -13.09 13.75
N LEU A 61 -4.59 -13.15 13.45
CA LEU A 61 -3.86 -14.42 13.30
C LEU A 61 -3.48 -14.99 14.67
N GLU A 62 -3.97 -16.20 14.95
CA GLU A 62 -3.70 -17.00 16.14
C GLU A 62 -3.21 -18.39 15.70
N ASP A 63 -1.98 -18.75 16.10
CA ASP A 63 -1.35 -20.05 15.81
C ASP A 63 -1.36 -20.47 14.32
N GLY A 64 -1.23 -19.48 13.41
CA GLY A 64 -1.19 -19.70 11.96
C GLY A 64 -2.56 -19.78 11.28
N SER A 65 -3.64 -19.50 12.00
CA SER A 65 -5.01 -19.41 11.47
C SER A 65 -5.70 -18.14 11.94
N TYR A 66 -6.69 -17.64 11.21
CA TYR A 66 -7.49 -16.52 11.71
C TYR A 66 -8.41 -16.97 12.84
N ALA A 67 -8.56 -16.14 13.87
CA ALA A 67 -9.49 -16.39 14.97
C ALA A 67 -10.91 -16.58 14.43
N THR A 68 -11.67 -17.51 15.04
CA THR A 68 -13.00 -17.90 14.55
C THR A 68 -14.01 -16.75 14.51
N SER A 69 -13.84 -15.73 15.33
CA SER A 69 -14.71 -14.54 15.35
C SER A 69 -14.31 -13.47 14.34
N ALA A 70 -13.14 -13.58 13.69
CA ALA A 70 -12.55 -12.50 12.90
C ALA A 70 -13.49 -12.04 11.78
N GLU A 71 -14.01 -12.97 10.98
CA GLU A 71 -14.96 -12.66 9.88
C GLU A 71 -16.24 -12.01 10.40
N SER A 72 -16.86 -12.58 11.44
CA SER A 72 -18.12 -12.04 11.98
C SER A 72 -17.94 -10.62 12.54
N VAL A 73 -16.78 -10.36 13.17
CA VAL A 73 -16.46 -9.05 13.74
C VAL A 73 -16.21 -8.06 12.61
N THR A 74 -15.30 -8.34 11.68
CA THR A 74 -14.97 -7.41 10.59
C THR A 74 -16.19 -7.09 9.73
N ARG A 75 -17.05 -8.08 9.44
CA ARG A 75 -18.32 -7.88 8.74
C ARG A 75 -19.27 -6.97 9.52
N THR A 76 -19.41 -7.17 10.83
CA THR A 76 -20.29 -6.34 11.67
C THR A 76 -19.79 -4.91 11.75
N LEU A 77 -18.48 -4.73 11.92
CA LEU A 77 -17.83 -3.41 11.97
C LEU A 77 -17.95 -2.69 10.64
N PHE A 78 -17.81 -3.39 9.51
CA PHE A 78 -18.01 -2.79 8.19
C PHE A 78 -19.45 -2.28 8.02
N ARG A 79 -20.44 -3.11 8.33
CA ARG A 79 -21.86 -2.72 8.24
C ARG A 79 -22.23 -1.55 9.15
N LEU A 80 -21.62 -1.48 10.34
CA LEU A 80 -21.95 -0.49 11.36
C LEU A 80 -20.89 0.62 11.47
N ARG A 81 -20.03 0.76 10.46
CA ARG A 81 -18.85 1.64 10.49
C ARG A 81 -19.18 3.09 10.82
N ASP A 82 -20.23 3.64 10.22
CA ASP A 82 -20.64 5.02 10.44
C ASP A 82 -21.17 5.23 11.86
N ALA A 83 -22.02 4.32 12.33
CA ALA A 83 -22.56 4.36 13.70
C ALA A 83 -21.48 4.17 14.77
N ILE A 84 -20.49 3.31 14.50
CA ILE A 84 -19.32 3.12 15.36
C ILE A 84 -18.46 4.38 15.35
N GLY A 85 -18.19 4.95 14.17
CA GLY A 85 -17.40 6.17 13.98
C GLY A 85 -18.01 7.37 14.69
N GLU A 86 -19.31 7.61 14.50
CA GLU A 86 -20.05 8.68 15.18
C GLU A 86 -19.98 8.52 16.70
N ARG A 87 -20.25 7.32 17.20
CA ARG A 87 -20.21 7.06 18.65
C ARG A 87 -18.80 7.21 19.21
N ALA A 88 -17.78 6.74 18.50
CA ALA A 88 -16.38 6.90 18.87
C ALA A 88 -15.94 8.37 18.90
N SER A 89 -16.45 9.20 17.98
CA SER A 89 -16.12 10.64 17.92
C SER A 89 -16.59 11.43 19.16
N SER A 90 -17.65 10.96 19.81
CA SER A 90 -18.26 11.58 21.00
C SER A 90 -17.81 10.97 22.32
N ALA A 91 -17.05 9.88 22.28
CA ALA A 91 -16.64 9.12 23.44
C ALA A 91 -15.29 9.58 23.99
N GLU A 92 -14.98 9.19 25.23
CA GLU A 92 -13.68 9.50 25.85
C GLU A 92 -12.52 8.89 25.07
N ALA A 93 -11.35 9.52 25.13
CA ALA A 93 -10.14 9.01 24.50
C ALA A 93 -9.84 7.56 24.98
N ALA A 94 -9.42 6.69 24.06
CA ALA A 94 -9.17 5.25 24.28
C ALA A 94 -10.40 4.38 24.61
N SER A 95 -11.62 4.83 24.28
CA SER A 95 -12.86 4.05 24.45
C SER A 95 -13.30 3.23 23.23
N LEU A 96 -12.58 3.29 22.11
CA LEU A 96 -12.98 2.67 20.84
C LEU A 96 -13.33 1.16 20.98
N PRO A 97 -12.53 0.31 21.65
CA PRO A 97 -12.90 -1.09 21.86
C PRO A 97 -14.22 -1.26 22.64
N ASN A 98 -14.47 -0.40 23.64
CA ASN A 98 -15.70 -0.44 24.42
C ASN A 98 -16.92 0.00 23.58
N VAL A 99 -16.74 1.02 22.74
CA VAL A 99 -17.76 1.43 21.76
C VAL A 99 -18.09 0.25 20.85
N ILE A 100 -17.08 -0.40 20.29
CA ILE A 100 -17.24 -1.57 19.40
C ILE A 100 -17.94 -2.73 20.13
N ARG A 101 -17.56 -3.05 21.36
CA ARG A 101 -18.27 -4.07 22.17
C ARG A 101 -19.73 -3.73 22.41
N GLY A 102 -20.08 -2.46 22.48
CA GLY A 102 -21.48 -2.02 22.52
C GLY A 102 -22.31 -2.51 21.33
N PHE A 103 -21.68 -2.76 20.17
CA PHE A 103 -22.33 -3.29 18.96
C PHE A 103 -22.18 -4.81 18.81
N LEU A 104 -21.07 -5.39 19.26
CA LEU A 104 -20.82 -6.84 19.17
C LEU A 104 -21.41 -7.65 20.33
N GLY A 105 -21.74 -6.99 21.45
CA GLY A 105 -22.03 -7.59 22.74
C GLY A 105 -20.95 -7.25 23.77
N VAL A 106 -21.37 -6.76 24.95
CA VAL A 106 -20.47 -6.21 25.98
C VAL A 106 -19.39 -7.22 26.42
N ASP A 107 -19.72 -8.51 26.42
CA ASP A 107 -18.83 -9.60 26.83
C ASP A 107 -18.10 -10.28 25.64
N HIS A 108 -18.03 -9.62 24.47
CA HIS A 108 -17.38 -10.21 23.29
C HIS A 108 -15.89 -10.52 23.59
N PRO A 109 -15.40 -11.75 23.30
CA PRO A 109 -14.10 -12.24 23.77
C PRO A 109 -12.89 -11.65 23.05
N ALA A 110 -13.10 -10.95 21.93
CA ALA A 110 -12.01 -10.31 21.19
C ALA A 110 -11.26 -9.29 22.05
N LYS A 111 -9.94 -9.28 21.90
CA LYS A 111 -9.01 -8.36 22.56
C LYS A 111 -9.21 -6.92 22.08
N ASP A 112 -8.82 -5.94 22.89
CA ASP A 112 -8.92 -4.52 22.52
C ASP A 112 -8.09 -4.22 21.27
N SER A 113 -6.92 -4.85 21.17
CA SER A 113 -6.04 -4.77 20.00
C SER A 113 -6.70 -5.30 18.73
N GLN A 114 -7.41 -6.42 18.82
CA GLN A 114 -8.14 -7.02 17.70
C GLN A 114 -9.31 -6.12 17.25
N LEU A 115 -10.08 -5.57 18.19
CA LEU A 115 -11.21 -4.69 17.89
C LEU A 115 -10.74 -3.38 17.24
N ALA A 116 -9.70 -2.74 17.78
CA ALA A 116 -9.12 -1.55 17.17
C ALA A 116 -8.52 -1.85 15.78
N ALA A 117 -7.81 -2.97 15.62
CA ALA A 117 -7.26 -3.37 14.31
C ALA A 117 -8.38 -3.65 13.29
N ALA A 118 -9.49 -4.26 13.69
CA ALA A 118 -10.62 -4.47 12.79
C ALA A 118 -11.28 -3.15 12.35
N PHE A 119 -11.33 -2.14 13.21
CA PHE A 119 -11.82 -0.82 12.79
C PHE A 119 -10.84 -0.14 11.85
N ALA A 120 -9.53 -0.25 12.09
CA ALA A 120 -8.50 0.22 11.15
C ALA A 120 -8.58 -0.49 9.79
N LEU A 121 -8.87 -1.79 9.78
CA LEU A 121 -9.12 -2.57 8.57
C LEU A 121 -10.29 -1.98 7.77
N VAL A 122 -11.43 -1.73 8.42
CA VAL A 122 -12.62 -1.15 7.78
C VAL A 122 -12.30 0.21 7.16
N LEU A 123 -11.64 1.11 7.90
CA LEU A 123 -11.24 2.42 7.38
C LEU A 123 -10.26 2.30 6.20
N GLY A 124 -9.32 1.37 6.26
CA GLY A 124 -8.37 1.09 5.17
C GLY A 124 -9.07 0.58 3.91
N VAL A 125 -10.02 -0.33 4.07
CA VAL A 125 -10.85 -0.87 2.98
C VAL A 125 -11.69 0.24 2.35
N GLN A 126 -12.37 1.06 3.15
CA GLN A 126 -13.15 2.20 2.65
C GLN A 126 -12.29 3.20 1.87
N ALA A 127 -11.05 3.45 2.33
CA ALA A 127 -10.13 4.31 1.60
C ALA A 127 -9.86 3.72 0.20
N VAL A 128 -9.50 2.43 0.13
CA VAL A 128 -9.25 1.73 -1.14
C VAL A 128 -10.50 1.76 -2.03
N GLU A 129 -11.66 1.42 -1.49
CA GLU A 129 -12.95 1.44 -2.17
C GLU A 129 -13.19 2.79 -2.86
N ILE A 130 -13.13 3.90 -2.13
CA ILE A 130 -13.40 5.24 -2.69
C ILE A 130 -12.48 5.57 -3.86
N LEU A 131 -11.16 5.39 -3.68
CA LEU A 131 -10.21 5.78 -4.72
C LEU A 131 -10.25 4.84 -5.92
N SER A 132 -10.42 3.54 -5.68
CA SER A 132 -10.45 2.55 -6.75
C SER A 132 -11.76 2.54 -7.52
N ASN A 133 -12.90 2.74 -6.86
CA ASN A 133 -14.19 2.82 -7.53
C ASN A 133 -14.29 4.10 -8.36
N TRP A 134 -13.74 5.22 -7.87
CA TRP A 134 -13.59 6.41 -8.71
C TRP A 134 -12.77 6.13 -9.99
N LEU A 135 -11.63 5.43 -9.87
CA LEU A 135 -10.83 5.04 -11.03
C LEU A 135 -11.58 4.10 -11.98
N PHE A 136 -12.30 3.11 -11.43
CA PHE A 136 -13.10 2.17 -12.18
C PHE A 136 -14.25 2.85 -12.92
N GLU A 137 -14.94 3.80 -12.28
CA GLU A 137 -16.00 4.60 -12.90
C GLU A 137 -15.50 5.45 -14.07
N LEU A 138 -14.25 5.91 -14.07
CA LEU A 138 -13.64 6.58 -15.23
C LEU A 138 -13.50 5.62 -16.42
N GLU A 139 -13.13 4.38 -16.15
CA GLU A 139 -13.06 3.35 -17.18
C GLU A 139 -14.45 3.03 -17.71
N VAL A 140 -15.41 2.75 -16.84
CA VAL A 140 -16.82 2.49 -17.23
C VAL A 140 -17.38 3.63 -18.09
N ALA A 141 -17.20 4.88 -17.66
CA ALA A 141 -17.64 6.04 -18.43
C ALA A 141 -16.99 6.14 -19.82
N THR A 142 -15.79 5.60 -19.98
CA THR A 142 -15.12 5.55 -21.28
C THR A 142 -15.70 4.43 -22.15
N TYR A 143 -16.03 3.28 -21.55
CA TYR A 143 -16.69 2.17 -22.24
C TYR A 143 -18.10 2.52 -22.76
N ASP A 144 -18.80 3.48 -22.13
CA ASP A 144 -20.11 3.98 -22.60
C ASP A 144 -20.08 4.63 -23.99
N ILE A 145 -18.90 4.94 -24.54
CA ILE A 145 -18.74 5.51 -25.89
C ILE A 145 -18.91 4.43 -26.97
N ASP A 146 -18.11 3.36 -26.88
CA ASP A 146 -18.10 2.20 -27.78
C ASP A 146 -17.30 1.06 -27.14
N ALA A 147 -17.98 0.14 -26.46
CA ALA A 147 -17.33 -0.87 -25.64
C ALA A 147 -16.37 -1.80 -26.44
N ASP A 148 -16.74 -2.16 -27.67
CA ASP A 148 -15.92 -3.04 -28.51
C ASP A 148 -14.65 -2.34 -28.97
N LEU A 149 -14.76 -1.06 -29.35
CA LEU A 149 -13.60 -0.24 -29.70
C LEU A 149 -12.68 -0.01 -28.51
N ILE A 150 -13.25 0.31 -27.33
CA ILE A 150 -12.47 0.55 -26.11
C ILE A 150 -11.75 -0.72 -25.66
N GLU A 151 -12.41 -1.88 -25.71
CA GLU A 151 -11.78 -3.15 -25.37
C GLU A 151 -10.66 -3.52 -26.35
N GLY A 152 -10.83 -3.22 -27.64
CA GLY A 152 -9.78 -3.33 -28.65
C GLY A 152 -8.58 -2.42 -28.33
N LEU A 153 -8.84 -1.16 -27.98
CA LEU A 153 -7.80 -0.21 -27.59
C LEU A 153 -7.06 -0.64 -26.32
N ARG A 154 -7.76 -1.17 -25.31
CA ARG A 154 -7.16 -1.68 -24.07
C ARG A 154 -6.15 -2.78 -24.34
N LYS A 155 -6.46 -3.71 -25.26
CA LYS A 155 -5.60 -4.85 -25.63
C LYS A 155 -4.47 -4.45 -26.57
N ASP A 156 -4.78 -3.74 -27.64
CA ASP A 156 -3.86 -3.50 -28.75
C ASP A 156 -3.02 -2.23 -28.56
N SER A 157 -3.49 -1.28 -27.74
CA SER A 157 -2.84 0.01 -27.51
C SER A 157 -3.08 0.58 -26.11
N PRO A 158 -2.56 -0.07 -25.03
CA PRO A 158 -2.78 0.35 -23.64
C PRO A 158 -2.45 1.81 -23.34
N ARG A 159 -1.46 2.39 -24.02
CA ARG A 159 -1.11 3.82 -23.89
C ARG A 159 -2.19 4.75 -24.45
N GLN A 160 -2.80 4.39 -25.56
CA GLN A 160 -3.89 5.18 -26.15
C GLN A 160 -5.15 5.06 -25.31
N TYR A 161 -5.41 3.86 -24.78
CA TYR A 161 -6.47 3.62 -23.80
C TYR A 161 -6.29 4.47 -22.55
N ALA A 162 -5.11 4.43 -21.90
CA ALA A 162 -4.83 5.26 -20.73
C ALA A 162 -4.97 6.76 -21.01
N ASN A 163 -4.52 7.24 -22.19
CA ASN A 163 -4.72 8.64 -22.59
C ASN A 163 -6.20 9.02 -22.78
N LEU A 164 -7.06 8.07 -23.10
CA LEU A 164 -8.50 8.30 -23.19
C LEU A 164 -9.11 8.41 -21.81
N ILE A 165 -8.72 7.52 -20.88
CA ILE A 165 -9.14 7.60 -19.47
C ILE A 165 -8.67 8.92 -18.85
N ASP A 166 -7.44 9.37 -19.13
CA ASP A 166 -6.90 10.63 -18.61
C ASP A 166 -7.67 11.87 -19.14
N LYS A 167 -8.24 11.81 -20.35
CA LYS A 167 -9.16 12.84 -20.85
C LYS A 167 -10.49 12.85 -20.10
N GLU A 168 -11.01 11.69 -19.72
CA GLU A 168 -12.24 11.61 -18.93
C GLU A 168 -11.99 12.07 -17.49
N ARG A 169 -10.83 11.74 -16.93
CA ARG A 169 -10.33 12.29 -15.67
C ARG A 169 -10.31 13.82 -15.67
N ASP A 170 -9.78 14.45 -16.71
CA ASP A 170 -9.75 15.92 -16.84
C ASP A 170 -11.16 16.54 -16.80
N ARG A 171 -12.16 15.89 -17.42
CA ARG A 171 -13.56 16.34 -17.41
C ARG A 171 -14.20 16.19 -16.04
N ARG A 172 -13.74 15.21 -15.25
CA ARG A 172 -14.27 14.85 -13.92
C ARG A 172 -13.32 15.22 -12.79
N ALA A 173 -12.45 16.21 -13.00
CA ALA A 173 -11.39 16.58 -12.05
C ALA A 173 -11.91 16.93 -10.64
N GLY A 174 -13.17 17.40 -10.50
CA GLY A 174 -13.79 17.62 -9.19
C GLY A 174 -13.93 16.35 -8.36
N PHE A 175 -14.37 15.24 -8.99
CA PHE A 175 -14.52 13.95 -8.32
C PHE A 175 -13.17 13.34 -7.94
N GLU A 176 -12.10 13.62 -8.71
CA GLU A 176 -10.74 13.22 -8.31
C GLU A 176 -10.34 13.85 -6.99
N ILE A 177 -10.55 15.17 -6.85
CA ILE A 177 -10.13 15.92 -5.66
C ILE A 177 -10.82 15.33 -4.43
N GLU A 178 -12.13 15.12 -4.52
CA GLU A 178 -12.93 14.54 -3.45
C GLU A 178 -12.48 13.11 -3.10
N ALA A 179 -12.33 12.23 -4.09
CA ALA A 179 -11.90 10.85 -3.86
C ALA A 179 -10.52 10.78 -3.20
N ARG A 180 -9.57 11.63 -3.64
CA ARG A 180 -8.22 11.69 -3.06
C ARG A 180 -8.20 12.27 -1.65
N GLU A 181 -9.03 13.27 -1.39
CA GLU A 181 -9.16 13.86 -0.06
C GLU A 181 -9.75 12.84 0.92
N GLN A 182 -10.87 12.20 0.57
CA GLN A 182 -11.51 11.17 1.39
C GLN A 182 -10.58 9.98 1.62
N PHE A 183 -9.88 9.51 0.57
CA PHE A 183 -8.84 8.49 0.70
C PHE A 183 -7.78 8.89 1.73
N ALA A 184 -7.27 10.12 1.65
CA ALA A 184 -6.20 10.58 2.53
C ALA A 184 -6.67 10.68 3.99
N VAL A 185 -7.89 11.16 4.22
CA VAL A 185 -8.52 11.25 5.55
C VAL A 185 -8.68 9.85 6.15
N LEU A 186 -9.37 8.94 5.44
CA LEU A 186 -9.62 7.57 5.91
C LEU A 186 -8.33 6.80 6.14
N LYS A 187 -7.35 6.90 5.22
CA LYS A 187 -6.03 6.27 5.43
C LYS A 187 -5.31 6.86 6.65
N GLY A 188 -5.45 8.16 6.89
CA GLY A 188 -4.90 8.84 8.06
C GLY A 188 -5.50 8.28 9.36
N GLU A 189 -6.83 8.18 9.43
CA GLU A 189 -7.57 7.64 10.56
C GLU A 189 -7.29 6.14 10.76
N ALA A 190 -7.20 5.37 9.68
CA ALA A 190 -6.82 3.96 9.71
C ALA A 190 -5.42 3.78 10.33
N ASN A 191 -4.45 4.61 9.96
CA ASN A 191 -3.10 4.56 10.54
C ASN A 191 -3.09 4.90 12.04
N GLN A 192 -3.86 5.92 12.45
CA GLN A 192 -3.97 6.29 13.86
C GLN A 192 -4.63 5.17 14.67
N THR A 193 -5.69 4.57 14.13
CA THR A 193 -6.41 3.47 14.76
C THR A 193 -5.53 2.22 14.86
N LEU A 194 -4.72 1.92 13.84
CA LEU A 194 -3.79 0.80 13.86
C LEU A 194 -2.64 1.00 14.86
N LEU A 195 -2.19 2.26 15.05
CA LEU A 195 -1.27 2.60 16.13
C LEU A 195 -1.92 2.33 17.50
N MET A 196 -3.20 2.66 17.66
CA MET A 196 -3.98 2.32 18.87
C MET A 196 -4.10 0.81 19.07
N ALA A 197 -4.31 0.03 18.02
CA ALA A 197 -4.31 -1.42 18.10
C ALA A 197 -2.97 -1.97 18.62
N SER A 198 -1.87 -1.42 18.11
CA SER A 198 -0.52 -1.76 18.58
C SER A 198 -0.33 -1.40 20.06
N LEU A 199 -0.85 -0.25 20.50
CA LEU A 199 -0.85 0.15 21.91
C LEU A 199 -1.56 -0.87 22.80
N TYR A 200 -2.79 -1.24 22.45
CA TYR A 200 -3.54 -2.25 23.20
C TYR A 200 -2.79 -3.58 23.25
N ARG A 201 -2.22 -4.04 22.14
CA ARG A 201 -1.49 -5.31 22.09
C ARG A 201 -0.28 -5.31 23.02
N GLN A 202 0.43 -4.18 23.11
CA GLN A 202 1.53 -4.05 24.06
C GLN A 202 1.03 -4.12 25.50
N VAL A 203 -0.04 -3.40 25.85
CA VAL A 203 -0.64 -3.43 27.19
C VAL A 203 -1.14 -4.83 27.55
N GLU A 204 -1.83 -5.51 26.63
CA GLU A 204 -2.30 -6.89 26.79
C GLU A 204 -1.16 -7.90 27.03
N SER A 205 0.04 -7.61 26.50
CA SER A 205 1.23 -8.44 26.69
C SER A 205 2.00 -8.12 27.99
N ILE A 206 1.63 -7.04 28.69
CA ILE A 206 2.29 -6.63 29.93
C ILE A 206 1.69 -7.37 31.11
N ASP A 207 2.55 -8.11 31.79
CA ASP A 207 2.25 -8.64 33.12
C ASP A 207 2.36 -7.52 34.16
N VAL A 208 1.25 -6.83 34.42
CA VAL A 208 1.12 -5.75 35.41
C VAL A 208 1.45 -6.19 36.85
N SER A 209 1.54 -7.50 37.11
CA SER A 209 1.93 -8.04 38.42
C SER A 209 3.44 -8.05 38.67
N LYS A 210 4.27 -7.82 37.63
CA LYS A 210 5.73 -7.74 37.78
C LYS A 210 6.15 -6.36 38.28
N ASN A 211 6.83 -6.34 39.44
CA ASN A 211 7.49 -5.15 39.97
C ASN A 211 8.45 -4.55 38.92
N GLY A 212 8.29 -3.26 38.59
CA GLY A 212 9.18 -2.52 37.69
C GLY A 212 8.54 -1.94 36.42
N PHE A 213 7.21 -1.93 36.29
CA PHE A 213 6.52 -1.30 35.16
C PHE A 213 6.88 0.19 35.03
N ASN A 214 7.45 0.56 33.89
CA ASN A 214 7.84 1.93 33.58
C ASN A 214 7.14 2.41 32.32
N THR A 215 6.14 3.28 32.49
CA THR A 215 5.35 3.90 31.41
C THR A 215 6.20 4.62 30.37
N SER A 216 7.36 5.18 30.75
CA SER A 216 8.26 5.84 29.81
C SER A 216 8.92 4.87 28.82
N SER A 217 9.19 3.63 29.24
CA SER A 217 9.78 2.61 28.36
C SER A 217 8.78 2.08 27.34
N LEU A 218 7.50 2.00 27.70
CA LEU A 218 6.41 1.73 26.76
C LEU A 218 6.35 2.84 25.69
N MET A 219 6.34 4.10 26.11
CA MET A 219 6.26 5.25 25.21
C MET A 219 7.45 5.36 24.24
N LEU A 220 8.66 5.03 24.69
CA LEU A 220 9.85 4.97 23.83
C LEU A 220 9.77 3.84 22.82
N ARG A 221 9.34 2.64 23.24
CA ARG A 221 9.15 1.50 22.34
C ARG A 221 8.07 1.78 21.27
N LEU A 222 7.05 2.54 21.63
CA LEU A 222 6.00 2.99 20.71
C LEU A 222 6.49 3.98 19.66
N LEU A 223 7.33 4.94 20.07
CA LEU A 223 8.01 5.82 19.14
C LEU A 223 8.92 5.00 18.22
N ASP A 224 9.69 4.07 18.78
CA ASP A 224 10.55 3.19 18.01
C ASP A 224 9.75 2.33 17.03
N GLU A 225 8.59 1.77 17.38
CA GLU A 225 7.74 1.01 16.45
C GLU A 225 7.10 1.92 15.38
N ALA A 226 6.63 3.12 15.73
CA ALA A 226 6.07 4.08 14.76
C ALA A 226 7.12 4.56 13.74
N PHE A 227 8.36 4.80 14.20
CA PHE A 227 9.48 5.17 13.32
C PHE A 227 10.10 3.96 12.62
N SER A 228 10.11 2.78 13.24
CA SER A 228 10.62 1.54 12.66
C SER A 228 9.66 0.93 11.67
N ALA A 229 8.34 1.08 11.78
CA ALA A 229 7.41 0.70 10.72
C ALA A 229 7.70 1.48 9.43
N LYS A 230 8.09 2.75 9.55
CA LYS A 230 8.52 3.60 8.42
C LYS A 230 9.90 3.21 7.85
N ALA A 231 10.81 2.74 8.70
CA ALA A 231 12.13 2.26 8.29
C ALA A 231 12.12 0.80 7.76
N SER A 232 11.27 -0.05 8.34
CA SER A 232 11.01 -1.44 7.96
C SER A 232 10.21 -1.52 6.68
N LYS A 233 9.28 -0.60 6.39
CA LYS A 233 8.70 -0.45 5.04
C LYS A 233 9.78 -0.15 4.01
N ARG A 234 10.67 0.83 4.25
CA ARG A 234 11.82 1.09 3.35
C ARG A 234 12.77 -0.11 3.22
N GLY A 235 13.00 -0.87 4.29
CA GLY A 235 13.86 -2.05 4.30
C GLY A 235 13.23 -3.29 3.65
N GLN A 236 11.93 -3.52 3.84
CA GLN A 236 11.15 -4.59 3.22
C GLN A 236 10.83 -4.28 1.77
N GLU A 237 10.65 -3.02 1.38
CA GLU A 237 10.50 -2.63 -0.04
C GLU A 237 11.83 -2.81 -0.80
N ALA A 238 12.96 -2.48 -0.17
CA ALA A 238 14.29 -2.79 -0.70
C ALA A 238 14.62 -4.30 -0.68
N GLY A 239 14.00 -5.07 0.23
CA GLY A 239 14.19 -6.50 0.41
C GLY A 239 13.30 -7.38 -0.50
N LYS A 240 12.00 -7.06 -0.62
CA LYS A 240 11.02 -7.77 -1.47
C LYS A 240 11.40 -7.68 -2.95
N GLY A 241 11.91 -6.54 -3.41
CA GLY A 241 12.44 -6.39 -4.78
C GLY A 241 13.63 -7.31 -5.10
N ASN A 242 14.31 -7.86 -4.07
CA ASN A 242 15.47 -8.74 -4.21
C ASN A 242 15.20 -10.22 -3.87
N GLN A 243 14.00 -10.59 -3.38
CA GLN A 243 13.71 -11.95 -2.92
C GLN A 243 13.24 -12.90 -4.01
N GLU A 244 12.59 -12.40 -5.08
CA GLU A 244 12.20 -13.23 -6.22
C GLU A 244 13.25 -13.17 -7.33
N ALA A 245 13.86 -14.32 -7.65
CA ALA A 245 14.71 -14.46 -8.82
C ALA A 245 13.89 -14.17 -10.09
N GLY A 246 14.15 -13.04 -10.76
CA GLY A 246 13.39 -12.60 -11.92
C GLY A 246 12.31 -11.54 -11.65
N SER A 247 12.30 -10.92 -10.45
CA SER A 247 11.44 -9.75 -10.20
C SER A 247 11.74 -8.63 -11.21
N LYS A 248 10.73 -7.82 -11.56
CA LYS A 248 10.89 -6.66 -12.46
C LYS A 248 12.02 -5.74 -12.03
N THR A 249 12.24 -5.56 -10.73
CA THR A 249 13.35 -4.77 -10.17
C THR A 249 14.72 -5.44 -10.36
N GLN A 250 14.81 -6.77 -10.22
CA GLN A 250 16.05 -7.50 -10.54
C GLN A 250 16.35 -7.45 -12.03
N ILE A 251 15.35 -7.66 -12.90
CA ILE A 251 15.49 -7.58 -14.35
C ILE A 251 15.90 -6.15 -14.75
N GLU A 252 15.21 -5.12 -14.26
CA GLU A 252 15.56 -3.72 -14.52
C GLU A 252 16.95 -3.35 -13.98
N THR A 253 17.36 -3.90 -12.84
CA THR A 253 18.71 -3.68 -12.28
C THR A 253 19.77 -4.43 -13.09
N MET A 254 19.48 -5.64 -13.58
CA MET A 254 20.36 -6.41 -14.46
C MET A 254 20.48 -5.76 -15.83
N ASP A 255 19.39 -5.30 -16.43
CA ASP A 255 19.34 -4.59 -17.71
C ASP A 255 20.06 -3.25 -17.59
N ARG A 256 19.82 -2.49 -16.52
CA ARG A 256 20.55 -1.25 -16.24
C ARG A 256 22.04 -1.50 -16.08
N ARG A 257 22.42 -2.57 -15.36
CA ARG A 257 23.83 -2.96 -15.22
C ARG A 257 24.46 -3.38 -16.56
N SER A 258 23.72 -4.10 -17.40
CA SER A 258 24.16 -4.51 -18.75
C SER A 258 24.34 -3.31 -19.68
N ASN A 259 23.39 -2.38 -19.67
CA ASN A 259 23.42 -1.15 -20.46
C ASN A 259 24.55 -0.21 -20.02
N ILE A 260 24.75 -0.05 -18.70
CA ILE A 260 25.89 0.70 -18.16
C ILE A 260 27.21 0.04 -18.57
N LYS A 261 27.30 -1.31 -18.53
CA LYS A 261 28.50 -2.04 -18.95
C LYS A 261 28.83 -1.79 -20.42
N ALA A 262 27.87 -2.00 -21.33
CA ALA A 262 28.08 -1.85 -22.76
C ALA A 262 28.46 -0.40 -23.13
N ALA A 263 27.76 0.59 -22.56
CA ALA A 263 28.07 1.99 -22.78
C ALA A 263 29.44 2.38 -22.23
N ALA A 264 29.80 1.90 -21.03
CA ALA A 264 31.11 2.15 -20.45
C ALA A 264 32.24 1.55 -21.29
N GLU A 265 32.10 0.30 -21.73
CA GLU A 265 33.08 -0.38 -22.58
C GLU A 265 33.25 0.33 -23.94
N GLN A 266 32.17 0.81 -24.53
CA GLN A 266 32.22 1.59 -25.78
C GLN A 266 32.97 2.92 -25.61
N ILE A 267 32.69 3.66 -24.53
CA ILE A 267 33.36 4.93 -24.22
C ILE A 267 34.85 4.68 -23.94
N ILE A 268 35.19 3.66 -23.14
CA ILE A 268 36.57 3.30 -22.82
C ILE A 268 37.32 2.89 -24.10
N ALA A 269 36.73 2.06 -24.95
CA ALA A 269 37.33 1.63 -26.21
C ALA A 269 37.55 2.81 -27.17
N GLY A 270 36.56 3.69 -27.31
CA GLY A 270 36.67 4.90 -28.13
C GLY A 270 37.81 5.82 -27.67
N ARG A 271 37.89 6.09 -26.36
CA ARG A 271 38.96 6.92 -25.78
C ARG A 271 40.34 6.29 -25.89
N ARG A 272 40.43 4.95 -25.81
CA ARG A 272 41.66 4.19 -26.02
C ARG A 272 42.16 4.31 -27.47
N ILE A 273 41.26 4.29 -28.45
CA ILE A 273 41.58 4.53 -29.87
C ILE A 273 42.09 5.96 -30.08
N GLU A 274 41.47 6.94 -29.40
CA GLU A 274 41.88 8.35 -29.42
C GLU A 274 43.17 8.64 -28.63
N LYS A 275 43.77 7.65 -27.95
CA LYS A 275 44.91 7.80 -27.02
C LYS A 275 44.68 8.89 -25.96
N ARG A 276 43.43 9.07 -25.52
CA ARG A 276 43.07 10.03 -24.48
C ARG A 276 42.85 9.32 -23.16
N ASN A 277 43.39 9.89 -22.10
CA ASN A 277 43.14 9.41 -20.74
C ASN A 277 41.68 9.70 -20.37
N LEU A 278 41.08 8.79 -19.62
CA LEU A 278 39.70 8.89 -19.16
C LEU A 278 39.69 8.67 -17.66
N THR A 279 39.21 9.66 -16.90
CA THR A 279 39.08 9.51 -15.45
C THR A 279 37.74 8.88 -15.06
N ASP A 280 37.68 8.25 -13.88
CA ASP A 280 36.43 7.71 -13.31
C ASP A 280 35.30 8.76 -13.25
N ALA A 281 35.66 10.01 -12.93
CA ALA A 281 34.71 11.12 -12.85
C ALA A 281 34.17 11.52 -14.22
N GLU A 282 35.03 11.57 -15.24
CA GLU A 282 34.63 11.86 -16.62
C GLU A 282 33.77 10.75 -17.20
N LEU A 283 34.13 9.48 -16.98
CA LEU A 283 33.31 8.34 -17.41
C LEU A 283 31.91 8.38 -16.76
N THR A 284 31.85 8.69 -15.46
CA THR A 284 30.57 8.81 -14.75
C THR A 284 29.71 9.96 -15.29
N ASN A 285 30.33 11.09 -15.64
CA ASN A 285 29.61 12.23 -16.22
C ASN A 285 29.11 11.92 -17.64
N LEU A 286 29.96 11.33 -18.49
CA LEU A 286 29.57 10.95 -19.86
C LEU A 286 28.41 9.94 -19.89
N LEU A 287 28.37 9.00 -18.95
CA LEU A 287 27.26 8.07 -18.80
C LEU A 287 26.00 8.74 -18.24
N PHE A 288 26.16 9.70 -17.33
CA PHE A 288 25.03 10.46 -16.79
C PHE A 288 24.35 11.33 -17.85
N ASP A 289 25.13 11.96 -18.73
CA ASP A 289 24.64 12.85 -19.78
C ASP A 289 23.81 12.12 -20.86
N GLN A 290 23.87 10.79 -20.91
CA GLN A 290 23.01 9.97 -21.78
C GLN A 290 21.57 9.85 -21.26
N ALA A 291 21.26 10.29 -20.03
CA ALA A 291 19.94 10.31 -19.39
C ALA A 291 19.18 8.96 -19.29
N VAL A 292 19.79 7.83 -19.68
CA VAL A 292 19.16 6.50 -19.63
C VAL A 292 19.59 5.68 -18.39
N HIS A 293 20.70 6.04 -17.74
CA HIS A 293 21.40 5.16 -16.78
C HIS A 293 21.16 5.47 -15.29
N GLY A 294 20.26 6.42 -14.99
CA GLY A 294 19.91 6.81 -13.61
C GLY A 294 20.86 7.86 -13.01
N THR A 295 20.94 7.90 -11.67
CA THR A 295 21.72 8.95 -10.97
C THR A 295 23.23 8.70 -11.03
N LYS A 296 24.05 9.77 -10.89
CA LYS A 296 25.52 9.66 -10.82
C LYS A 296 26.02 8.68 -9.74
N LYS A 297 25.28 8.58 -8.63
CA LYS A 297 25.59 7.63 -7.55
C LYS A 297 25.38 6.18 -8.02
N THR A 298 24.21 5.89 -8.60
CA THR A 298 23.86 4.58 -9.15
C THR A 298 24.87 4.11 -10.21
N ILE A 299 25.28 5.00 -11.12
CA ILE A 299 26.28 4.70 -12.16
C ILE A 299 27.64 4.33 -11.53
N ARG A 300 28.10 5.09 -10.54
CA ARG A 300 29.38 4.85 -9.85
C ARG A 300 29.39 3.52 -9.10
N ASP A 301 28.29 3.18 -8.45
CA ASP A 301 28.14 1.93 -7.71
C ASP A 301 28.18 0.73 -8.68
N HIS A 302 27.50 0.82 -9.83
CA HIS A 302 27.56 -0.21 -10.87
C HIS A 302 28.93 -0.33 -11.55
N LEU A 303 29.60 0.77 -11.89
CA LEU A 303 30.95 0.74 -12.46
C LEU A 303 31.95 0.10 -11.49
N THR A 304 31.82 0.37 -10.19
CA THR A 304 32.63 -0.24 -9.14
C THR A 304 32.35 -1.74 -9.03
N ALA A 305 31.07 -2.14 -9.01
CA ALA A 305 30.67 -3.54 -8.95
C ALA A 305 31.01 -4.34 -10.23
N LEU A 306 31.24 -3.67 -11.36
CA LEU A 306 31.65 -4.27 -12.64
C LEU A 306 33.17 -4.27 -12.83
N GLY A 307 33.94 -3.60 -11.97
CA GLY A 307 35.39 -3.45 -12.11
C GLY A 307 35.81 -2.58 -13.31
N LEU A 308 34.88 -1.80 -13.88
CA LEU A 308 35.10 -0.96 -15.08
C LEU A 308 35.57 0.44 -14.69
N ARG A 309 36.63 0.51 -13.88
CA ARG A 309 37.32 1.78 -13.61
C ARG A 309 38.35 2.00 -14.71
N PRO A 310 38.25 3.06 -15.54
CA PRO A 310 39.25 3.33 -16.55
C PRO A 310 40.61 3.46 -15.88
N LEU A 311 41.57 2.69 -16.40
CA LEU A 311 42.95 2.69 -15.96
C LEU A 311 43.49 4.13 -16.04
N LYS A 312 44.10 4.58 -14.95
CA LYS A 312 44.82 5.86 -14.86
C LYS A 312 45.90 5.98 -15.93
#